data_AF-A0A519RUJ6-F1
#
_entry.id   AF-A0A519RUJ6-F1
#
_cell.length_a   1.000
_cell.length_b   1.000
_cell.length_c   1.000
_cell.angle_alpha   90.00
_cell.angle_beta   90.00
_cell.angle_gamma   90.00
#
_symmetry.space_group_name_H-M   'P 1'
#
loop_
_entity.id
_entity.type
_entity.pdbx_description
1 polymer ?
#
loop_
_entity_poly.entity_id
_entity_poly.type
_entity_poly.pdbx_seq_one_letter_code
_entity_poly.pdbx_strand_id
1 'polypeptide(L)'
;MKKVLFVSVGEIKSKSIIGGNTDEKIIAGALMEVQELELLPLIGDKLYNDLEEAVRTSIVSSGTTLTADQSVILNDYIKQYLIYGTLVYSVVPLQYKLNDKGLNKSTDSNLISVDSREQDIFKNYYKEKFEGYKRRLIEYFKTDTNSETNT
;
A
#
# COMPACT_ATOMS: atom_id res chain seq x y z
N MET A 1 -1.46 -5.27 19.59
CA MET A 1 -1.90 -6.21 18.54
C MET A 1 -1.06 -5.99 17.29
N LYS A 2 -0.66 -7.06 16.58
CA LYS A 2 0.03 -6.95 15.29
C LYS A 2 -0.99 -6.46 14.26
N LYS A 3 -0.75 -5.31 13.64
CA LYS A 3 -1.65 -4.78 12.60
C LYS A 3 -1.65 -5.73 11.39
N VAL A 4 -2.83 -5.94 10.82
CA VAL A 4 -3.01 -6.84 9.68
C VAL A 4 -2.69 -6.08 8.40
N LEU A 5 -1.89 -6.70 7.53
CA LEU A 5 -1.59 -6.16 6.20
C LEU A 5 -2.63 -6.70 5.23
N PHE A 6 -3.26 -5.81 4.47
CA PHE A 6 -4.28 -6.16 3.48
C PHE A 6 -3.66 -6.74 2.20
N VAL A 7 -2.36 -6.51 2.00
CA VAL A 7 -1.57 -7.06 0.89
C VAL A 7 -0.29 -7.67 1.46
N SER A 8 0.12 -8.82 0.90
CA SER A 8 1.40 -9.42 1.27
C SER A 8 2.57 -8.65 0.64
N VAL A 9 3.71 -8.59 1.35
CA VAL A 9 4.94 -7.99 0.81
C VAL A 9 5.39 -8.71 -0.48
N GLY A 10 5.19 -10.02 -0.56
CA GLY A 10 5.47 -10.81 -1.76
C GLY A 10 4.63 -10.39 -2.97
N GLU A 11 3.34 -10.09 -2.76
CA GLU A 11 2.45 -9.59 -3.82
C GLU A 11 2.85 -8.16 -4.27
N ILE A 12 3.32 -7.32 -3.36
CA ILE A 12 3.85 -5.99 -3.71
C ILE A 12 5.13 -6.14 -4.54
N LYS A 13 6.06 -7.00 -4.13
CA LYS A 13 7.30 -7.26 -4.88
C LYS A 13 7.04 -7.82 -6.27
N SER A 14 6.06 -8.72 -6.44
CA SER A 14 5.75 -9.32 -7.74
C SER A 14 5.04 -8.36 -8.71
N LYS A 15 4.29 -7.39 -8.19
CA LYS A 15 3.50 -6.42 -8.99
C LYS A 15 4.15 -5.03 -9.10
N SER A 16 5.31 -4.82 -8.49
CA SER A 16 6.03 -3.54 -8.52
C SER A 16 7.46 -3.71 -9.03
N ILE A 17 8.20 -2.60 -9.10
CA ILE A 17 9.60 -2.60 -9.50
C ILE A 17 10.57 -2.93 -8.34
N ILE A 18 10.04 -3.16 -7.14
CA ILE A 18 10.87 -3.41 -5.95
C ILE A 18 11.58 -4.75 -6.12
N GLY A 19 12.92 -4.74 -6.08
CA GLY A 19 13.72 -5.96 -6.22
C GLY A 19 13.39 -6.99 -5.14
N GLY A 20 13.39 -8.28 -5.50
CA GLY A 20 13.05 -9.38 -4.60
C GLY A 20 13.85 -9.43 -3.30
N ASN A 21 15.12 -9.00 -3.35
CA ASN A 21 16.05 -8.98 -2.21
C ASN A 21 15.88 -7.77 -1.27
N THR A 22 14.91 -6.89 -1.54
CA THR A 22 14.65 -5.71 -0.72
C THR A 22 14.12 -6.10 0.67
N ASP A 23 14.57 -5.40 1.71
CA ASP A 23 14.18 -5.64 3.10
C ASP A 23 12.67 -5.53 3.29
N GLU A 24 12.06 -6.66 3.65
CA GLU A 24 10.61 -6.79 3.83
C GLU A 24 10.08 -5.97 4.98
N LYS A 25 10.91 -5.68 5.99
CA LYS A 25 10.51 -4.85 7.14
C LYS A 25 10.27 -3.41 6.70
N ILE A 26 11.09 -2.89 5.79
CA ILE A 26 10.94 -1.54 5.27
C ILE A 26 9.66 -1.44 4.44
N ILE A 27 9.42 -2.43 3.57
CA ILE A 27 8.21 -2.46 2.72
C ILE A 27 6.95 -2.63 3.59
N ALA A 28 6.98 -3.52 4.57
CA ALA A 28 5.87 -3.71 5.51
C ALA A 28 5.61 -2.43 6.32
N GLY A 29 6.66 -1.71 6.74
CA GLY A 29 6.55 -0.40 7.39
C GLY A 29 5.82 0.62 6.51
N ALA A 30 6.28 0.80 5.28
CA ALA A 30 5.64 1.71 4.33
C ALA A 30 4.18 1.32 4.02
N LEU A 31 3.89 0.01 3.92
CA LEU A 31 2.52 -0.47 3.72
C LEU A 31 1.62 -0.13 4.92
N MET A 32 2.11 -0.27 6.15
CA MET A 32 1.37 0.11 7.35
C MET A 32 1.07 1.61 7.36
N GLU A 33 2.06 2.44 7.02
CA GLU A 33 1.87 3.90 6.93
C GLU A 33 0.79 4.26 5.90
N VAL A 34 0.80 3.63 4.72
CA VAL A 34 -0.23 3.88 3.70
C VAL A 34 -1.61 3.39 4.16
N GLN A 35 -1.69 2.24 4.84
CA GLN A 35 -2.97 1.77 5.39
C GLN A 35 -3.54 2.75 6.43
N GLU A 36 -2.70 3.34 7.27
CA GLU A 36 -3.14 4.20 8.38
C GLU A 36 -3.35 5.66 7.97
N LEU A 37 -2.42 6.23 7.21
CA LEU A 37 -2.42 7.66 6.88
C LEU A 37 -3.26 7.96 5.64
N GLU A 38 -3.40 7.00 4.74
CA GLU A 38 -3.99 7.22 3.42
C GLU A 38 -5.27 6.39 3.22
N LEU A 39 -5.32 5.11 3.63
CA LEU A 39 -6.51 4.28 3.45
C LEU A 39 -7.58 4.52 4.53
N LEU A 40 -7.21 4.51 5.81
CA LEU A 40 -8.13 4.69 6.94
C LEU A 40 -9.01 5.96 6.81
N PRO A 41 -8.46 7.17 6.60
CA PRO A 41 -9.30 8.37 6.45
C PRO A 41 -10.14 8.36 5.18
N LEU A 42 -9.80 7.53 4.18
CA LEU A 42 -10.50 7.44 2.91
C LEU A 42 -11.76 6.58 3.00
N ILE A 43 -11.68 5.45 3.71
CA ILE A 43 -12.75 4.46 3.80
C ILE A 43 -13.53 4.52 5.13
N GLY A 44 -12.96 5.19 6.14
CA GLY A 44 -13.52 5.33 7.48
C GLY A 44 -13.23 4.14 8.40
N ASP A 45 -13.31 4.38 9.71
CA ASP A 45 -12.95 3.41 10.75
C ASP A 45 -13.78 2.13 10.70
N LYS A 46 -15.09 2.25 10.43
CA LYS A 46 -16.01 1.11 10.43
C LYS A 46 -15.61 0.10 9.36
N LEU A 47 -15.53 0.54 8.10
CA LEU A 47 -15.20 -0.35 6.99
C LEU A 47 -13.75 -0.85 7.09
N TYR A 48 -12.83 -0.02 7.58
CA TYR A 48 -11.46 -0.45 7.82
C TYR A 48 -11.39 -1.60 8.83
N ASN A 49 -12.08 -1.50 9.97
CA ASN A 49 -12.12 -2.54 10.98
C ASN A 49 -12.81 -3.82 10.47
N ASP A 50 -13.90 -3.67 9.72
CA ASP A 50 -14.62 -4.79 9.10
C ASP A 50 -13.69 -5.56 8.12
N LEU A 51 -12.89 -4.84 7.31
CA LEU A 51 -11.90 -5.44 6.41
C LEU A 51 -10.71 -6.03 7.17
N GLU A 52 -10.23 -5.37 8.22
CA GLU A 52 -9.13 -5.90 9.04
C GLU A 52 -9.51 -7.25 9.66
N GLU A 53 -10.72 -7.35 10.19
CA GLU A 53 -11.20 -8.60 10.76
C GLU A 53 -11.42 -9.67 9.68
N ALA A 54 -12.00 -9.31 8.53
CA ALA A 54 -12.17 -10.24 7.42
C ALA A 54 -10.82 -10.81 6.93
N VAL A 55 -9.81 -9.96 6.78
CA VAL A 55 -8.45 -10.41 6.40
C VAL A 55 -7.83 -11.24 7.52
N ARG A 56 -7.98 -10.85 8.80
CA ARG A 56 -7.50 -11.61 9.96
C ARG A 56 -8.10 -13.02 9.98
N THR A 57 -9.41 -13.13 9.82
CA THR A 57 -10.11 -14.42 9.78
C THR A 57 -9.67 -15.24 8.58
N SER A 58 -9.48 -14.64 7.40
CA SER A 58 -9.00 -15.36 6.20
C SER A 58 -7.58 -15.95 6.36
N ILE A 59 -6.73 -15.32 7.18
CA ILE A 59 -5.37 -15.80 7.47
C ILE A 59 -5.39 -16.91 8.54
N VAL A 60 -6.28 -16.81 9.54
CA VAL A 60 -6.34 -17.74 10.69
C VAL A 60 -7.19 -18.97 10.40
N SER A 61 -8.24 -18.82 9.60
CA SER A 61 -9.20 -19.87 9.26
C SER A 61 -9.09 -20.19 7.78
N SER A 62 -8.40 -21.29 7.47
CA SER A 62 -8.33 -21.90 6.14
C SER A 62 -9.73 -22.31 5.65
N GLY A 63 -10.55 -21.36 5.20
CA GLY A 63 -11.91 -21.63 4.74
C GLY A 63 -12.93 -20.50 4.88
N THR A 64 -12.62 -19.39 5.56
CA THR A 64 -13.54 -18.24 5.60
C THR A 64 -13.32 -17.36 4.38
N THR A 65 -14.23 -17.48 3.42
CA THR A 65 -14.27 -16.68 2.20
C THR A 65 -14.68 -15.25 2.55
N LEU A 66 -13.89 -14.25 2.12
CA LEU A 66 -14.37 -12.88 1.98
C LEU A 66 -15.74 -12.91 1.29
N THR A 67 -16.69 -12.09 1.72
CA THR A 67 -17.95 -11.92 0.97
C THR A 67 -17.62 -11.47 -0.46
N ALA A 68 -18.50 -11.75 -1.44
CA ALA A 68 -18.23 -11.43 -2.84
C ALA A 68 -17.85 -9.95 -3.03
N ASP A 69 -18.58 -9.05 -2.34
CA ASP A 69 -18.34 -7.60 -2.41
C ASP A 69 -17.05 -7.19 -1.70
N GLN A 70 -16.73 -7.79 -0.53
CA GLN A 70 -15.46 -7.56 0.15
C GLN A 70 -14.27 -8.05 -0.67
N SER A 71 -14.42 -9.15 -1.42
CA SER A 71 -13.37 -9.66 -2.30
C SER A 71 -13.14 -8.74 -3.49
N VAL A 72 -14.20 -8.21 -4.10
CA VAL A 72 -14.12 -7.25 -5.21
C VAL A 72 -13.46 -5.95 -4.74
N ILE A 73 -13.96 -5.34 -3.66
CA ILE A 73 -13.40 -4.06 -3.19
C ILE A 73 -11.93 -4.20 -2.77
N LEU A 74 -11.60 -5.30 -2.09
CA LEU A 74 -10.24 -5.54 -1.64
C LEU A 74 -9.32 -5.78 -2.84
N ASN A 75 -9.60 -6.80 -3.66
CA ASN A 75 -8.70 -7.25 -4.72
C ASN A 75 -8.63 -6.28 -5.91
N ASP A 76 -9.75 -5.66 -6.30
CA ASP A 76 -9.82 -4.88 -7.54
C ASP A 76 -9.50 -3.40 -7.34
N TYR A 77 -9.69 -2.87 -6.12
CA TYR A 77 -9.52 -1.45 -5.83
C TYR A 77 -8.46 -1.20 -4.76
N ILE A 78 -8.64 -1.73 -3.55
CA ILE A 78 -7.77 -1.44 -2.40
C ILE A 78 -6.35 -1.99 -2.63
N LYS A 79 -6.18 -3.20 -3.17
CA LYS A 79 -4.86 -3.77 -3.41
C LYS A 79 -4.01 -2.93 -4.36
N GLN A 80 -4.58 -2.44 -5.46
CA GLN A 80 -3.86 -1.61 -6.43
C GLN A 80 -3.44 -0.28 -5.78
N TYR A 81 -4.35 0.35 -5.04
CA TYR A 81 -4.05 1.54 -4.25
C TYR A 81 -2.88 1.33 -3.28
N LEU A 82 -2.91 0.24 -2.51
CA LEU A 82 -1.88 -0.09 -1.53
C LEU A 82 -0.51 -0.40 -2.16
N ILE A 83 -0.47 -1.10 -3.30
CA ILE A 83 0.79 -1.41 -4.00
C ILE A 83 1.49 -0.13 -4.44
N TYR A 84 0.78 0.78 -5.10
CA TYR A 84 1.38 2.03 -5.58
C TYR A 84 1.66 3.02 -4.45
N GLY A 85 0.82 3.08 -3.42
CA GLY A 85 1.08 3.88 -2.22
C GLY A 85 2.35 3.40 -1.50
N THR A 86 2.49 2.09 -1.30
CA THR A 86 3.68 1.50 -0.67
C THR A 86 4.94 1.80 -1.48
N LEU A 87 4.85 1.77 -2.81
CA LEU A 87 5.98 2.12 -3.67
C LEU A 87 6.45 3.57 -3.45
N VAL A 88 5.51 4.53 -3.36
CA VAL A 88 5.83 5.95 -3.12
C VAL A 88 6.41 6.16 -1.71
N TYR A 89 5.78 5.56 -0.69
CA TYR A 89 6.21 5.71 0.71
C TYR A 89 7.53 4.99 1.01
N SER A 90 7.81 3.89 0.31
CA SER A 90 9.05 3.13 0.52
C SER A 90 10.30 3.78 -0.08
N VAL A 91 10.17 4.73 -1.03
CA VAL A 91 11.34 5.33 -1.71
C VAL A 91 12.34 5.94 -0.72
N VAL A 92 11.86 6.69 0.27
CA VAL A 92 12.73 7.36 1.27
C VAL A 92 13.38 6.35 2.23
N PRO A 93 12.64 5.48 2.95
CA PRO A 93 13.24 4.56 3.91
C PRO A 93 14.09 3.46 3.25
N LEU A 94 13.93 3.20 1.95
CA LEU A 94 14.83 2.33 1.21
C LEU A 94 16.18 2.99 0.90
N GLN A 95 16.19 4.29 0.66
CA GLN A 95 17.42 5.02 0.33
C GLN A 95 18.18 5.48 1.57
N TYR A 96 17.46 5.90 2.61
CA TYR A 96 18.04 6.50 3.79
C TYR A 96 17.82 5.60 5.01
N LYS A 97 18.90 5.35 5.74
CA LYS A 97 18.85 4.65 7.03
C LYS A 97 19.36 5.56 8.11
N LEU A 98 18.55 5.72 9.16
CA LEU A 98 18.96 6.38 10.38
C LEU A 98 19.56 5.33 11.32
N ASN A 99 20.81 5.54 11.75
CA ASN A 99 21.44 4.74 12.79
C ASN A 99 22.05 5.66 13.85
N ASP A 100 22.69 5.04 14.85
CA ASP A 100 23.42 5.70 15.94
C ASP A 100 24.52 6.68 15.46
N LYS A 101 24.96 6.56 14.20
CA LYS A 101 25.96 7.41 13.56
C LYS A 101 25.35 8.51 12.67
N GLY A 102 24.03 8.64 12.65
CA GLY A 102 23.29 9.65 11.89
C GLY A 102 22.60 9.11 10.63
N LEU A 103 22.24 10.03 9.74
CA LEU A 103 21.52 9.73 8.50
C LEU A 103 22.51 9.25 7.43
N ASN A 104 22.40 7.98 7.03
CA ASN A 104 23.23 7.38 6.00
C ASN A 104 22.43 7.14 4.73
N LYS A 105 22.99 7.51 3.58
CA LYS A 105 22.46 7.13 2.26
C LYS A 105 23.01 5.76 1.89
N SER A 106 22.13 4.84 1.51
CA SER A 106 22.51 3.50 1.05
C SER A 106 23.14 3.63 -0.34
N THR A 107 24.47 3.59 -0.41
CA THR A 107 25.22 3.61 -1.67
C THR A 107 26.10 2.37 -1.74
N ASP A 108 25.93 1.57 -2.79
CA ASP A 108 26.90 0.54 -3.17
C ASP A 108 27.95 1.19 -4.07
N SER A 109 29.23 0.89 -3.85
CA SER A 109 30.35 1.40 -4.65
C SER A 109 30.24 1.08 -6.15
N ASN A 110 29.47 0.05 -6.51
CA ASN A 110 29.26 -0.35 -7.90
C ASN A 110 28.00 0.25 -8.54
N LEU A 111 27.19 1.00 -7.79
CA LEU A 111 25.93 1.56 -8.28
C LEU A 111 26.05 3.06 -8.52
N ILE A 112 25.61 3.51 -9.70
CA ILE A 112 25.44 4.93 -9.98
C ILE A 112 24.22 5.40 -9.18
N SER A 113 24.46 6.27 -8.21
CA SER A 113 23.38 6.87 -7.43
C SER A 113 22.59 7.83 -8.30
N VAL A 114 21.28 7.60 -8.39
CA VAL A 114 20.31 8.48 -9.05
C VAL A 114 20.38 9.88 -8.44
N ASP A 115 20.40 10.92 -9.28
CA ASP A 115 20.40 12.31 -8.81
C ASP A 115 19.06 12.67 -8.16
N SER A 116 19.10 13.63 -7.23
CA SER A 116 17.92 14.19 -6.57
C SER A 116 16.77 14.52 -7.53
N ARG A 117 17.07 15.15 -8.69
CA ARG A 117 16.06 15.49 -9.69
C ARG A 117 15.43 14.25 -10.34
N GLU A 118 16.22 13.24 -10.65
CA GLU A 118 15.72 11.98 -11.22
C GLU A 118 14.86 11.21 -10.19
N GLN A 119 15.24 11.28 -8.91
CA GLN A 119 14.43 10.73 -7.82
C GLN A 119 13.08 11.44 -7.69
N ASP A 120 13.04 12.75 -7.86
CA ASP A 120 11.79 13.51 -7.82
C ASP A 120 10.89 13.19 -9.03
N ILE A 121 11.47 13.05 -10.23
CA ILE A 121 10.73 12.59 -11.41
C ILE A 121 10.13 11.20 -11.16
N PHE A 122 10.93 10.28 -10.62
CA PHE A 122 10.48 8.94 -10.26
C PHE A 122 9.31 8.98 -9.25
N LYS A 123 9.48 9.72 -8.15
CA LYS A 123 8.43 9.86 -7.12
C LYS A 123 7.16 10.44 -7.70
N ASN A 124 7.26 11.50 -8.51
CA ASN A 124 6.10 12.15 -9.12
C ASN A 124 5.36 11.20 -10.06
N TYR A 125 6.07 10.44 -10.90
CA TYR A 125 5.47 9.47 -11.80
C TYR A 125 4.64 8.41 -11.07
N TYR A 126 5.16 7.83 -9.98
CA TYR A 126 4.42 6.83 -9.20
C TYR A 126 3.35 7.46 -8.31
N LYS A 127 3.55 8.70 -7.86
CA LYS A 127 2.54 9.47 -7.14
C LYS A 127 1.33 9.75 -8.02
N GLU A 128 1.52 10.12 -9.28
CA GLU A 128 0.41 10.32 -10.23
C GLU A 128 -0.42 9.04 -10.41
N LYS A 129 0.23 7.87 -10.50
CA LYS A 129 -0.46 6.57 -10.54
C LYS A 129 -1.22 6.30 -9.25
N PHE A 130 -0.58 6.53 -8.10
CA PHE A 130 -1.21 6.38 -6.79
C PHE A 130 -2.47 7.23 -6.66
N GLU A 131 -2.41 8.51 -7.05
CA GLU A 131 -3.58 9.40 -7.08
C GLU A 131 -4.66 8.93 -8.06
N GLY A 132 -4.28 8.32 -9.18
CA GLY A 132 -5.21 7.68 -10.11
C GLY A 132 -5.99 6.54 -9.46
N TYR A 133 -5.31 5.63 -8.76
CA TYR A 133 -5.97 4.54 -8.02
C TYR A 133 -6.78 5.05 -6.84
N LYS A 134 -6.33 6.12 -6.17
CA LYS A 134 -7.09 6.81 -5.11
C LYS A 134 -8.43 7.33 -5.64
N ARG A 135 -8.42 8.01 -6.80
CA ARG A 135 -9.66 8.49 -7.44
C ARG A 135 -10.60 7.35 -7.79
N ARG A 136 -10.09 6.26 -8.37
CA ARG A 136 -10.90 5.08 -8.72
C ARG A 136 -11.55 4.44 -7.49
N LEU A 137 -10.83 4.39 -6.37
CA LEU A 137 -11.36 3.89 -5.09
C LEU A 137 -12.49 4.81 -4.56
N ILE A 138 -12.29 6.14 -4.61
CA ILE A 138 -13.32 7.12 -4.22
C ILE A 138 -14.57 7.00 -5.11
N GLU A 139 -14.38 6.86 -6.42
CA GLU A 139 -15.48 6.72 -7.38
C GLU A 139 -16.33 5.49 -7.09
N TYR A 140 -15.69 4.35 -6.77
CA TYR A 140 -16.41 3.13 -6.38
C TYR A 140 -17.33 3.36 -5.17
N PHE A 141 -16.83 3.99 -4.11
CA PHE A 141 -17.64 4.29 -2.92
C PHE A 141 -18.80 5.26 -3.20
N LYS A 142 -18.59 6.24 -4.10
CA LYS A 142 -19.65 7.16 -4.53
C LYS A 142 -20.75 6.44 -5.31
N THR A 143 -20.39 5.51 -6.20
CA THR A 143 -21.38 4.75 -6.98
C THR A 143 -22.18 3.77 -6.12
N ASP A 144 -21.52 3.16 -5.13
CA ASP A 144 -22.15 2.21 -4.21
C ASP A 144 -23.20 2.91 -3.32
N THR A 145 -22.84 4.05 -2.74
CA THR A 145 -23.74 4.85 -1.88
C THR A 145 -24.99 5.35 -2.64
N ASN A 146 -24.87 5.63 -3.93
CA ASN A 146 -26.00 6.10 -4.75
C ASN A 146 -26.95 4.97 -5.18
N SER A 147 -26.53 3.70 -5.08
CA SER A 147 -27.35 2.56 -5.46
C SER A 147 -28.41 2.22 -4.41
N GLU A 148 -28.22 2.64 -3.15
CA GLU A 148 -29.21 2.47 -2.07
C GLU A 148 -30.34 3.52 -2.07
N THR A 149 -30.33 4.49 -3.00
CA THR A 149 -31.39 5.52 -3.11
C THR A 149 -32.39 5.31 -4.24
N ASN A 150 -32.32 4.17 -4.95
CA ASN A 150 -33.23 3.85 -6.05
C ASN A 150 -33.81 2.42 -5.95
N THR A 151 -34.35 2.03 -4.79
CA THR A 151 -35.34 0.95 -4.71
C THR A 151 -36.30 1.16 -3.55
#